data_AF-A0AAD1SFJ2-F1
#
_entry.id   AF-A0AAD1SFJ2-F1
#
_cell.length_a   1.000
_cell.length_b   1.000
_cell.length_c   1.000
_cell.angle_alpha   90.00
_cell.angle_beta   90.00
_cell.angle_gamma   90.00
#
_symmetry.space_group_name_H-M   'P 1'
#
loop_
_entity.id
_entity.type
_entity.pdbx_description
1 polymer ?
#
loop_
_entity_poly.entity_id
_entity_poly.type
_entity_poly.pdbx_seq_one_letter_code
_entity_poly.pdbx_strand_id
1 'polypeptide(L)'
;MVGSVRRGCLLTVLLLLPLLVRGLRIQEYLYFQVLSPGDIRYIFTTTPAKDFGGVFSQRYDQIHLVPADPPEACGELSNGAFIQGQIALVERGGCSFLSKARIIQEHGGRAIIITDNASENDSFYVEMIQDNSGRTTDIPALFLLGRDGYA
;
A
#
# COMPACT_ATOMS: atom_id res chain seq x y z
N MET A 1 20.95 66.04 15.92
CA MET A 1 21.02 64.63 15.51
C MET A 1 20.50 63.77 16.65
N VAL A 2 19.26 63.29 16.57
CA VAL A 2 18.76 62.19 17.42
C VAL A 2 17.82 61.36 16.55
N GLY A 3 18.28 60.18 16.16
CA GLY A 3 17.45 59.15 15.56
C GLY A 3 16.82 58.28 16.64
N SER A 4 15.64 57.73 16.37
CA SER A 4 15.30 56.36 16.80
C SER A 4 14.01 55.93 16.10
N VAL A 5 14.18 55.20 15.01
CA VAL A 5 13.18 54.25 14.51
C VAL A 5 13.40 52.97 15.30
N ARG A 6 12.34 52.47 15.96
CA ARG A 6 11.93 51.04 16.05
C ARG A 6 10.86 50.91 17.13
N ARG A 7 9.58 51.03 16.74
CA ARG A 7 8.48 50.44 17.50
C ARG A 7 8.59 48.93 17.35
N GLY A 8 9.04 48.25 18.39
CA GLY A 8 9.04 46.79 18.44
C GLY A 8 7.60 46.29 18.38
N CYS A 9 7.24 45.63 17.28
CA CYS A 9 6.00 44.87 17.19
C CYS A 9 6.22 43.59 18.00
N LEU A 10 5.64 43.54 19.21
CA LEU A 10 5.66 42.35 20.06
C LEU A 10 4.72 41.32 19.42
N LEU A 11 5.26 40.50 18.51
CA LEU A 11 4.54 39.37 17.92
C LEU A 11 4.45 38.28 18.98
N THR A 12 3.45 38.36 19.86
CA THR A 12 3.04 37.21 20.68
C THR A 12 2.50 36.16 19.74
N VAL A 13 3.39 35.28 19.26
CA VAL A 13 3.03 34.01 18.66
C VAL A 13 2.27 33.26 19.75
N LEU A 14 0.94 33.32 19.69
CA LEU A 14 0.08 32.39 20.40
C LEU A 14 0.55 31.01 19.97
N LEU A 15 1.24 30.33 20.89
CA LEU A 15 1.44 28.89 20.89
C LEU A 15 0.06 28.24 20.93
N LEU A 16 -0.59 28.20 19.76
CA LEU A 16 -1.60 27.20 19.48
C LEU A 16 -0.84 25.89 19.58
N LEU A 17 -0.95 25.24 20.76
CA LEU A 17 -0.77 23.82 20.92
C LEU A 17 -1.27 23.18 19.62
N PRO A 18 -0.46 22.40 18.90
CA PRO A 18 -1.00 21.66 17.77
C PRO A 18 -2.09 20.79 18.38
N LEU A 19 -3.35 21.17 18.16
CA LEU A 19 -4.47 20.29 18.32
C LEU A 19 -4.05 19.09 17.50
N LEU A 20 -3.72 18.00 18.20
CA LEU A 20 -3.41 16.74 17.59
C LEU A 20 -4.67 16.40 16.80
N VAL A 21 -4.67 16.72 15.50
CA VAL A 21 -5.78 16.44 14.59
C VAL A 21 -5.77 14.94 14.37
N ARG A 22 -6.15 14.16 15.40
CA ARG A 22 -6.42 12.72 15.34
C ARG A 22 -7.78 12.49 14.68
N GLY A 23 -8.06 13.16 13.57
CA GLY A 23 -9.44 13.28 13.08
C GLY A 23 -9.61 13.31 11.56
N LEU A 24 -8.57 13.58 10.77
CA LEU A 24 -8.66 13.41 9.32
C LEU A 24 -7.96 12.10 8.96
N ARG A 25 -8.74 11.01 8.87
CA ARG A 25 -8.33 9.86 8.05
C ARG A 25 -8.32 10.33 6.60
N ILE A 26 -7.23 10.97 6.19
CA ILE A 26 -6.93 11.13 4.77
C ILE A 26 -6.75 9.70 4.27
N GLN A 27 -7.57 9.28 3.32
CA GLN A 27 -7.37 8.01 2.65
C GLN A 27 -6.08 8.14 1.85
N GLU A 28 -4.98 7.69 2.42
CA GLU A 28 -3.67 7.74 1.78
C GLU A 28 -3.65 6.71 0.65
N TYR A 29 -3.97 7.16 -0.56
CA TYR A 29 -3.71 6.39 -1.75
C TYR A 29 -2.20 6.29 -1.96
N LEU A 30 -1.75 5.09 -2.29
CA LEU A 30 -0.39 4.86 -2.76
C LEU A 30 -0.42 4.60 -4.25
N TYR A 31 0.64 5.05 -4.93
CA TYR A 31 0.77 4.92 -6.36
C TYR A 31 2.00 4.09 -6.67
N PHE A 32 1.88 3.14 -7.59
CA PHE A 32 3.02 2.49 -8.20
C PHE A 32 3.00 2.69 -9.70
N GLN A 33 4.19 2.75 -10.30
CA GLN A 33 4.35 2.95 -11.73
C GLN A 33 5.00 1.71 -12.32
N VAL A 34 4.39 1.15 -13.36
CA VAL A 34 5.05 0.12 -14.17
C VAL A 34 6.03 0.80 -15.11
N LEU A 35 7.31 0.44 -15.01
CA LEU A 35 8.37 1.06 -15.83
C LEU A 35 8.58 0.33 -17.17
N SER A 36 8.29 -0.97 -17.20
CA SER A 36 8.48 -1.87 -18.34
C SER A 36 7.53 -3.08 -18.24
N PRO A 37 7.06 -3.64 -19.38
CA PRO A 37 7.23 -3.13 -20.74
C PRO A 37 6.48 -1.81 -20.97
N GLY A 38 6.90 -1.05 -21.99
CA GLY A 38 6.50 0.36 -22.16
C GLY A 38 5.04 0.57 -22.57
N ASP A 39 4.42 -0.46 -23.13
CA ASP A 39 3.01 -0.58 -23.53
C ASP A 39 2.05 -0.55 -22.33
N ILE A 40 2.46 -1.06 -21.17
CA ILE A 40 1.67 -1.01 -19.93
C ILE A 40 2.22 0.00 -18.91
N ARG A 41 3.01 0.98 -19.38
CA ARG A 41 3.55 2.05 -18.53
C ARG A 41 2.42 2.96 -18.06
N TYR A 42 1.88 2.62 -16.90
CA TYR A 42 0.81 3.36 -16.25
C TYR A 42 1.12 3.59 -14.77
N ILE A 43 0.42 4.57 -14.16
CA ILE A 43 0.46 4.82 -12.73
C ILE A 43 -0.82 4.25 -12.14
N PHE A 44 -0.67 3.22 -11.33
CA PHE A 44 -1.77 2.48 -10.74
C PHE A 44 -2.07 3.03 -9.36
N THR A 45 -3.34 3.22 -9.06
CA THR A 45 -3.79 3.69 -7.75
C THR A 45 -4.09 2.50 -6.84
N THR A 46 -3.57 2.56 -5.61
CA THR A 46 -3.75 1.51 -4.60
C THR A 46 -4.16 2.06 -3.25
N THR A 47 -4.80 1.22 -2.44
CA THR A 47 -5.11 1.50 -1.04
C THR A 47 -4.36 0.53 -0.11
N PRO A 48 -3.67 1.02 0.93
CA PRO A 48 -3.08 0.16 1.93
C PRO A 48 -4.12 -0.64 2.72
N ALA A 49 -3.68 -1.77 3.28
CA ALA A 49 -4.42 -2.45 4.34
C ALA A 49 -4.64 -1.51 5.55
N LYS A 50 -5.83 -1.59 6.17
CA LYS A 50 -6.26 -0.68 7.23
C LYS A 50 -5.57 -0.93 8.56
N ASP A 51 -5.37 -2.20 8.91
CA ASP A 51 -5.00 -2.63 10.26
C ASP A 51 -4.02 -3.81 10.27
N PHE A 52 -3.38 -4.13 9.15
CA PHE A 52 -2.29 -5.11 9.05
C PHE A 52 -1.25 -4.70 8.00
N GLY A 53 -0.09 -5.36 8.02
CA GLY A 53 0.98 -5.14 7.05
C GLY A 53 1.98 -4.07 7.49
N GLY A 54 3.11 -4.05 6.79
CA GLY A 54 4.18 -3.08 7.00
C GLY A 54 3.94 -1.74 6.31
N VAL A 55 4.85 -0.81 6.59
CA VAL A 55 4.88 0.53 5.97
C VAL A 55 5.85 0.57 4.80
N PHE A 56 5.48 1.33 3.76
CA PHE A 56 6.40 1.69 2.67
C PHE A 56 7.40 2.74 3.18
N SER A 57 8.52 2.27 3.72
CA SER A 57 9.57 3.15 4.28
C SER A 57 10.65 3.52 3.28
N GLN A 58 10.71 2.84 2.13
CA GLN A 58 11.80 2.96 1.16
C GLN A 58 11.30 2.81 -0.27
N ARG A 59 12.05 3.36 -1.22
CA ARG A 59 11.82 3.17 -2.65
C ARG A 59 12.31 1.78 -3.06
N TYR A 60 11.53 1.07 -3.87
CA TYR A 60 11.96 -0.18 -4.49
C TYR A 60 12.53 0.13 -5.88
N ASP A 61 13.86 0.12 -5.99
CA ASP A 61 14.53 0.20 -7.30
C ASP A 61 14.70 -1.22 -7.87
N GLN A 62 14.47 -1.40 -9.18
CA GLN A 62 14.63 -2.68 -9.90
C GLN A 62 13.82 -3.86 -9.33
N ILE A 63 12.59 -3.61 -8.87
CA ILE A 63 11.69 -4.66 -8.38
C ILE A 63 10.73 -5.11 -9.48
N HIS A 64 10.45 -6.41 -9.50
CA HIS A 64 9.46 -7.01 -10.38
C HIS A 64 8.12 -7.18 -9.67
N LEU A 65 7.04 -7.03 -10.44
CA LEU A 65 5.71 -7.47 -10.05
C LEU A 65 5.51 -8.89 -10.59
N VAL A 66 5.37 -9.86 -9.69
CA VAL A 66 5.34 -11.29 -10.02
C VAL A 66 3.95 -11.86 -9.68
N PRO A 67 3.16 -12.33 -10.67
CA PRO A 67 1.91 -13.02 -10.40
C PRO A 67 2.14 -14.27 -9.54
N ALA A 68 1.36 -14.46 -8.49
CA ALA A 68 1.42 -15.66 -7.68
C ALA A 68 0.81 -16.86 -8.41
N ASP A 69 1.34 -18.05 -8.14
CA ASP A 69 0.76 -19.32 -8.60
C ASP A 69 0.67 -20.30 -7.41
N PRO A 70 -0.54 -20.68 -6.94
CA PRO A 70 -1.85 -20.29 -7.48
C PRO A 70 -2.17 -18.78 -7.27
N PRO A 71 -2.99 -18.16 -8.14
CA PRO A 71 -3.27 -16.72 -8.10
C PRO A 71 -3.84 -16.22 -6.76
N GLU A 72 -4.60 -17.06 -6.06
CA GLU A 72 -5.18 -16.70 -4.77
C GLU A 72 -4.18 -16.77 -3.60
N ALA A 73 -3.01 -17.39 -3.75
CA ALA A 73 -2.00 -17.50 -2.69
C ALA A 73 -2.56 -17.92 -1.32
N CYS A 74 -3.44 -18.93 -1.29
CA CYS A 74 -4.06 -19.45 -0.05
C CYS A 74 -3.37 -20.68 0.52
N GLY A 75 -2.26 -21.12 -0.09
CA GLY A 75 -1.43 -22.23 0.37
C GLY A 75 -0.02 -22.13 -0.22
N GLU A 76 0.61 -23.29 -0.43
CA GLU A 76 1.93 -23.39 -1.06
C GLU A 76 1.96 -22.74 -2.45
N LEU A 77 3.05 -22.02 -2.75
CA LEU A 77 3.27 -21.35 -4.03
C LEU A 77 4.18 -22.19 -4.92
N SER A 78 3.73 -22.52 -6.12
CA SER A 78 4.54 -23.24 -7.11
C SER A 78 5.74 -22.40 -7.58
N ASN A 79 5.59 -21.06 -7.54
CA ASN A 79 6.55 -20.10 -8.06
C ASN A 79 7.19 -19.23 -6.96
N GLY A 80 7.20 -19.69 -5.70
CA GLY A 80 7.75 -18.96 -4.56
C GLY A 80 9.19 -18.46 -4.75
N ALA A 81 10.02 -19.22 -5.46
CA ALA A 81 11.39 -18.81 -5.81
C ALA A 81 11.46 -17.53 -6.65
N PHE A 82 10.46 -17.26 -7.50
CA PHE A 82 10.37 -16.02 -8.29
C PHE A 82 9.81 -14.85 -7.48
N ILE A 83 9.06 -15.13 -6.40
CA ILE A 83 8.49 -14.13 -5.50
C ILE A 83 9.53 -13.59 -4.52
N GLN A 84 10.55 -14.39 -4.18
CA GLN A 84 11.58 -14.00 -3.23
C GLN A 84 12.26 -12.67 -3.66
N GLY A 85 12.20 -11.67 -2.78
CA GLY A 85 12.76 -10.34 -3.02
C GLY A 85 11.91 -9.44 -3.93
N GLN A 86 10.77 -9.90 -4.42
CA GLN A 86 9.90 -9.20 -5.38
C GLN A 86 8.56 -8.76 -4.75
N ILE A 87 7.74 -8.05 -5.51
CA ILE A 87 6.34 -7.75 -5.14
C ILE A 87 5.45 -8.81 -5.76
N ALA A 88 4.61 -9.46 -4.95
CA ALA A 88 3.66 -10.43 -5.46
C ALA A 88 2.35 -9.75 -5.91
N LEU A 89 1.84 -10.14 -7.08
CA LEU A 89 0.48 -9.83 -7.54
C LEU A 89 -0.42 -11.03 -7.25
N VAL A 90 -1.48 -10.80 -6.48
CA VAL A 90 -2.37 -11.86 -5.95
C VAL A 90 -3.82 -11.51 -6.25
N GLU A 91 -4.63 -12.50 -6.58
CA GLU A 91 -6.06 -12.32 -6.78
C GLU A 91 -6.85 -12.48 -5.48
N ARG A 92 -7.90 -11.67 -5.34
CA ARG A 92 -8.90 -11.80 -4.27
C ARG A 92 -9.68 -13.10 -4.44
N GLY A 93 -9.97 -13.79 -3.33
CA GLY A 93 -10.67 -15.09 -3.33
C GLY A 93 -10.07 -16.07 -2.33
N GLY A 94 -10.75 -17.18 -2.06
CA GLY A 94 -10.24 -18.35 -1.31
C GLY A 94 -10.00 -18.20 0.20
N CYS A 95 -9.34 -17.13 0.63
CA CYS A 95 -8.89 -16.91 2.01
C CYS A 95 -8.78 -15.42 2.35
N SER A 96 -8.48 -15.09 3.62
CA SER A 96 -8.37 -13.71 4.09
C SER A 96 -7.18 -12.97 3.48
N PHE A 97 -7.28 -11.63 3.36
CA PHE A 97 -6.19 -10.78 2.88
C PHE A 97 -4.92 -10.93 3.72
N LEU A 98 -5.07 -11.04 5.04
CA LEU A 98 -3.95 -11.30 5.95
C LEU A 98 -3.28 -12.65 5.68
N SER A 99 -4.05 -13.71 5.39
CA SER A 99 -3.49 -15.03 5.08
C SER A 99 -2.65 -14.98 3.80
N LYS A 100 -3.14 -14.30 2.76
CA LYS A 100 -2.40 -14.08 1.51
C LYS A 100 -1.07 -13.36 1.76
N ALA A 101 -1.13 -12.24 2.48
CA ALA A 101 0.06 -11.46 2.80
C ALA A 101 1.10 -12.26 3.62
N ARG A 102 0.65 -13.14 4.51
CA ARG A 102 1.54 -14.03 5.26
C ARG A 102 2.23 -15.05 4.38
N ILE A 103 1.50 -15.71 3.49
CA ILE A 103 2.05 -16.70 2.56
C ILE A 103 3.13 -16.06 1.67
N ILE A 104 2.87 -14.85 1.15
CA ILE A 104 3.87 -14.09 0.38
C ILE A 104 5.09 -13.75 1.23
N GLN A 105 4.90 -13.30 2.48
CA GLN A 105 6.01 -13.02 3.39
C GLN A 105 6.85 -14.27 3.71
N GLU A 106 6.21 -15.41 3.93
CA GLU A 106 6.87 -16.69 4.22
C GLU A 106 7.74 -17.17 3.03
N HIS A 107 7.42 -16.75 1.80
CA HIS A 107 8.23 -16.97 0.60
C HIS A 107 9.23 -15.83 0.30
N GLY A 108 9.40 -14.88 1.22
CA GLY A 108 10.36 -13.79 1.10
C GLY A 108 9.93 -12.68 0.14
N GLY A 109 8.65 -12.57 -0.20
CA GLY A 109 8.12 -11.42 -0.92
C GLY A 109 8.28 -10.14 -0.09
N ARG A 110 8.50 -9.01 -0.76
CA ARG A 110 8.75 -7.71 -0.11
C ARG A 110 7.49 -6.88 0.09
N ALA A 111 6.48 -7.10 -0.73
CA ALA A 111 5.15 -6.53 -0.62
C ALA A 111 4.15 -7.40 -1.39
N ILE A 112 2.87 -7.18 -1.13
CA ILE A 112 1.77 -7.83 -1.85
C ILE A 112 0.83 -6.77 -2.41
N ILE A 113 0.44 -6.94 -3.68
CA ILE A 113 -0.62 -6.19 -4.33
C ILE A 113 -1.75 -7.17 -4.64
N ILE A 114 -2.93 -6.89 -4.11
CA ILE A 114 -4.12 -7.71 -4.27
C ILE A 114 -5.06 -7.03 -5.28
N THR A 115 -5.46 -7.75 -6.32
CA THR A 115 -6.44 -7.30 -7.31
C THR A 115 -7.76 -8.04 -7.14
N ASP A 116 -8.86 -7.43 -7.59
CA ASP A 116 -10.13 -8.14 -7.71
C ASP A 116 -10.08 -9.07 -8.93
N ASN A 117 -10.79 -10.20 -8.86
CA ASN A 117 -10.91 -11.18 -9.94
C ASN A 117 -12.18 -10.97 -10.79
N ALA A 118 -13.08 -10.09 -10.35
CA ALA A 118 -14.37 -9.88 -10.98
C ALA A 118 -14.31 -8.72 -11.99
N SER A 119 -14.35 -9.06 -13.28
CA SER A 119 -14.43 -8.12 -14.42
C SER A 119 -15.66 -7.19 -14.42
N GLU A 120 -16.62 -7.42 -13.51
CA GLU A 120 -17.87 -6.65 -13.43
C GLU A 120 -18.04 -5.88 -12.12
N ASN A 121 -17.09 -5.97 -11.19
CA ASN A 121 -17.20 -5.25 -9.93
C ASN A 121 -16.64 -3.84 -10.10
N ASP A 122 -17.54 -2.89 -10.38
CA ASP A 122 -17.38 -1.45 -10.13
C ASP A 122 -17.24 -1.15 -8.61
N SER A 123 -16.60 -2.04 -7.85
CA SER A 123 -16.33 -1.84 -6.44
C SER A 123 -15.19 -0.83 -6.34
N PHE A 124 -15.56 0.45 -6.39
CA PHE A 124 -14.65 1.58 -6.28
C PHE A 124 -13.82 1.60 -4.99
N TYR A 125 -14.14 0.75 -4.01
CA TYR A 125 -13.44 0.70 -2.74
C TYR A 125 -13.55 -0.65 -2.03
N VAL A 126 -12.42 -1.34 -1.89
CA VAL A 126 -12.26 -2.50 -1.01
C VAL A 126 -11.35 -2.10 0.14
N GLU A 127 -11.84 -2.28 1.37
CA GLU A 127 -11.06 -2.05 2.59
C GLU A 127 -10.48 -3.38 3.08
N MET A 128 -9.17 -3.55 2.97
CA MET A 128 -8.50 -4.76 3.47
C MET A 128 -8.30 -4.66 4.98
N ILE A 129 -8.92 -5.57 5.72
CA ILE A 129 -8.84 -5.69 7.18
C ILE A 129 -8.28 -7.05 7.61
N GLN A 130 -7.78 -7.14 8.83
CA GLN A 130 -7.36 -8.39 9.46
C GLN A 130 -8.52 -9.39 9.60
N ASP A 131 -8.17 -10.64 9.90
CA ASP A 131 -9.14 -11.74 10.07
C ASP A 131 -9.37 -12.15 11.54
N ASN A 132 -8.96 -11.32 12.51
CA ASN A 132 -9.07 -11.57 13.95
C ASN A 132 -8.36 -12.83 14.45
N SER A 133 -7.47 -13.43 13.65
CA SER A 133 -6.71 -14.63 14.06
C SER A 133 -5.59 -14.35 15.06
N GLY A 134 -5.33 -13.08 15.39
CA GLY A 134 -4.19 -12.65 16.21
C GLY A 134 -2.83 -12.76 15.50
N ARG A 135 -2.83 -13.15 14.23
CA ARG A 135 -1.64 -13.22 13.38
C ARG A 135 -1.28 -11.83 12.85
N THR A 136 -0.01 -11.64 12.50
CA THR A 136 0.49 -10.42 11.87
C THR A 136 1.26 -10.75 10.60
N THR A 137 1.53 -9.71 9.81
CA THR A 137 2.45 -9.70 8.67
C THR A 137 3.14 -8.33 8.64
N ASP A 138 4.41 -8.32 8.24
CA ASP A 138 5.29 -7.15 8.27
C ASP A 138 5.56 -6.62 6.86
N ILE A 139 5.17 -7.35 5.80
CA ILE A 139 5.23 -6.84 4.44
C ILE A 139 4.07 -5.87 4.19
N PRO A 140 4.28 -4.77 3.45
CA PRO A 140 3.19 -3.90 3.05
C PRO A 140 2.18 -4.63 2.16
N ALA A 141 0.89 -4.37 2.39
CA ALA A 141 -0.20 -4.94 1.62
C ALA A 141 -1.05 -3.83 0.97
N LEU A 142 -1.21 -3.92 -0.34
CA LEU A 142 -1.93 -2.95 -1.16
C LEU A 142 -3.09 -3.62 -1.90
N PHE A 143 -4.19 -2.89 -2.07
CA PHE A 143 -5.28 -3.30 -2.95
C PHE A 143 -5.25 -2.45 -4.22
N LEU A 144 -5.33 -3.07 -5.39
CA LEU A 144 -5.36 -2.41 -6.68
C LEU A 144 -6.79 -1.97 -7.03
N LEU A 145 -6.97 -0.70 -7.39
CA LEU A 145 -8.29 -0.17 -7.72
C LEU A 145 -8.68 -0.49 -9.17
N GLY A 146 -9.89 -1.03 -9.35
CA GLY A 146 -10.32 -1.80 -10.53
C GLY A 146 -10.37 -1.10 -11.89
N ARG A 147 -10.20 0.24 -11.98
CA ARG A 147 -10.01 0.88 -13.30
C ARG A 147 -8.59 0.72 -13.85
N ASP A 148 -7.62 0.50 -12.97
CA ASP A 148 -6.23 0.33 -13.35
C ASP A 148 -5.83 -1.17 -13.38
N GLY A 149 -6.69 -2.11 -12.97
CA GLY A 149 -6.38 -3.55 -12.93
C GLY A 149 -6.34 -4.27 -14.29
N TYR A 150 -6.54 -3.52 -15.38
CA TYR A 150 -6.63 -4.04 -16.75
C TYR A 150 -5.72 -3.21 -17.66
N ALA A 151 -4.54 -3.75 -17.97
CA ALA A 151 -3.68 -3.28 -19.05
C ALA A 151 -3.14 -4.49 -19.80
#